data_AF-B6IME5-F1
#
_entry.id   AF-B6IME5-F1
#
_cell.length_a   1.000
_cell.length_b   1.000
_cell.length_c   1.000
_cell.angle_alpha   90.00
_cell.angle_beta   90.00
_cell.angle_gamma   90.00
#
_symmetry.space_group_name_H-M   'P 1'
#
loop_
_entity.id
_entity.type
_entity.pdbx_description
1 polymer ?
#
loop_
_entity_poly.entity_id
_entity_poly.type
_entity_poly.pdbx_seq_one_letter_code
_entity_poly.pdbx_strand_id
1 'polypeptide(L)' 'MNVAQLILLGIQIAEAIAAGVPEAIEAKKAIDRMLAENRDPTDEEWSALNAATAALHRRVQGEER' A
#
# COMPACT_ATOMS: atom_id res chain seq x y z
N MET A 1 14.14 -4.52 1.21
CA MET A 1 12.96 -4.92 0.40
C MET A 1 13.44 -5.32 -0.99
N ASN A 2 12.97 -6.43 -1.55
CA ASN A 2 13.37 -6.91 -2.88
C ASN A 2 12.30 -6.58 -3.94
N VAL A 3 12.64 -6.74 -5.23
CA VAL A 3 11.73 -6.43 -6.36
C VAL A 3 10.40 -7.20 -6.26
N ALA A 4 10.43 -8.46 -5.85
CA ALA A 4 9.22 -9.26 -5.71
C ALA A 4 8.29 -8.72 -4.61
N GLN A 5 8.85 -8.23 -3.51
CA GLN A 5 8.10 -7.59 -2.42
C GLN A 5 7.44 -6.28 -2.87
N LEU A 6 8.12 -5.49 -3.72
CA LEU A 6 7.55 -4.26 -4.29
C LEU A 6 6.40 -4.56 -5.25
N ILE A 7 6.52 -5.59 -6.07
CA ILE A 7 5.45 -6.03 -6.98
C ILE A 7 4.23 -6.50 -6.18
N LEU A 8 4.44 -7.31 -5.14
CA LEU A 8 3.37 -7.80 -4.28
C LEU A 8 2.64 -6.64 -3.58
N LEU A 9 3.38 -5.65 -3.07
CA LEU A 9 2.82 -4.45 -2.45
C LEU A 9 1.89 -3.71 -3.42
N GLY A 10 2.32 -3.52 -4.67
CA GLY A 10 1.51 -2.88 -5.71
C GLY A 10 0.23 -3.66 -6.02
N ILE A 11 0.30 -4.98 -6.09
CA ILE A 11 -0.87 -5.86 -6.31
C ILE A 11 -1.87 -5.72 -5.16
N GLN A 12 -1.39 -5.79 -3.91
CA GLN A 12 -2.26 -5.67 -2.73
C GLN A 12 -2.98 -4.32 -2.69
N ILE A 13 -2.28 -3.22 -2.99
CA ILE A 13 -2.91 -1.89 -3.07
C ILE A 13 -3.96 -1.84 -4.19
N ALA A 14 -3.71 -2.47 -5.34
CA ALA A 14 -4.69 -2.51 -6.43
C ALA A 14 -5.96 -3.30 -6.05
N GLU A 15 -5.80 -4.47 -5.42
CA GLU A 15 -6.92 -5.30 -4.94
C GLU A 15 -7.78 -4.56 -3.91
N ALA A 16 -7.14 -3.82 -2.99
CA ALA A 16 -7.81 -2.98 -2.02
C ALA A 16 -8.70 -1.90 -2.62
N ILE A 17 -8.17 -1.22 -3.63
CA ILE A 17 -8.87 -0.15 -4.33
C ILE A 17 -10.08 -0.75 -5.05
N ALA A 18 -9.92 -1.92 -5.67
CA ALA A 18 -11.03 -2.64 -6.29
C ALA A 18 -12.10 -3.09 -5.27
N ALA A 19 -11.69 -3.41 -4.04
CA ALA A 19 -12.59 -3.71 -2.92
C ALA A 19 -13.20 -2.47 -2.25
N GLY A 20 -12.86 -1.26 -2.71
CA GLY A 20 -13.42 0.00 -2.20
C GLY A 20 -12.85 0.45 -0.85
N VAL A 21 -11.64 0.00 -0.49
CA VAL A 21 -10.96 0.39 0.76
C VAL A 21 -10.38 1.80 0.63
N PRO A 22 -10.91 2.82 1.32
CA PRO A 22 -10.49 4.21 1.14
C PRO A 22 -9.01 4.45 1.46
N GLU A 23 -8.49 3.74 2.47
CA GLU A 23 -7.10 3.87 2.92
C GLU A 23 -6.09 3.46 1.84
N ALA A 24 -6.47 2.54 0.95
CA ALA A 24 -5.62 2.15 -0.17
C ALA A 24 -5.58 3.17 -1.30
N ILE A 25 -6.66 3.96 -1.46
CA ILE A 25 -6.67 5.10 -2.38
C ILE A 25 -5.66 6.16 -1.90
N GLU A 26 -5.61 6.43 -0.60
CA GLU A 26 -4.63 7.35 -0.03
C GLU A 26 -3.20 6.82 -0.14
N ALA A 27 -2.98 5.52 0.10
CA ALA A 27 -1.68 4.88 -0.13
C ALA A 27 -1.20 5.03 -1.58
N LYS A 28 -2.09 4.83 -2.56
CA LYS A 28 -1.78 5.05 -3.97
C LYS A 28 -1.40 6.51 -4.24
N LYS A 29 -2.16 7.48 -3.72
CA LYS A 29 -1.84 8.91 -3.90
C LYS A 29 -0.46 9.27 -3.35
N ALA A 30 -0.08 8.69 -2.21
CA ALA A 30 1.24 8.90 -1.62
C ALA A 30 2.35 8.38 -2.55
N ILE A 31 2.18 7.18 -3.11
CA ILE A 31 3.12 6.60 -4.08
C ILE A 31 3.17 7.44 -5.36
N ASP A 32 2.03 7.85 -5.91
CA ASP A 32 1.97 8.70 -7.11
C ASP A 32 2.75 10.01 -6.91
N ARG A 33 2.66 10.61 -5.72
CA ARG A 33 3.40 11.81 -5.35
C ARG A 33 4.91 11.57 -5.29
N MET A 34 5.35 10.46 -4.68
CA MET A 34 6.78 10.11 -4.60
C MET A 34 7.39 9.90 -5.98
N LEU A 35 6.63 9.24 -6.88
CA LEU A 35 7.03 9.06 -8.28
C LEU A 35 7.13 10.39 -9.02
N ALA A 36 6.17 11.29 -8.82
CA ALA A 36 6.20 12.62 -9.43
C ALA A 36 7.38 13.47 -8.92
N GLU A 37 7.75 13.31 -7.65
CA GLU A 37 8.90 13.98 -7.03
C GLU A 37 10.25 13.28 -7.31
N ASN A 38 10.23 12.14 -8.02
CA ASN A 38 11.38 11.27 -8.28
C ASN A 38 12.24 11.02 -7.04
N ARG A 39 11.57 10.68 -5.93
CA ARG A 39 12.21 10.38 -4.65
C ARG A 39 11.77 9.03 -4.13
N ASP A 40 12.64 8.44 -3.33
CA ASP A 40 12.27 7.29 -2.53
C ASP A 40 11.39 7.71 -1.34
N PRO A 41 10.54 6.81 -0.82
CA PRO A 41 9.80 7.05 0.42
C PRO A 41 10.75 7.15 1.61
N THR A 42 10.42 8.00 2.58
CA THR A 42 11.10 8.00 3.88
C THR A 42 10.77 6.73 4.67
N ASP A 43 11.52 6.46 5.74
CA ASP A 43 11.24 5.31 6.62
C ASP A 43 9.84 5.38 7.24
N GLU A 44 9.37 6.58 7.59
CA GLU A 44 8.01 6.82 8.11
C GLU A 44 6.94 6.54 7.06
N GLU A 45 7.16 6.98 5.82
CA GLU A 45 6.25 6.72 4.71
C GLU A 45 6.21 5.24 4.34
N TRP A 46 7.35 4.56 4.38
CA TRP A 46 7.42 3.10 4.21
C TRP A 46 6.65 2.36 5.31
N SER A 47 6.81 2.79 6.56
CA SER A 47 6.07 2.23 7.69
C SER A 47 4.57 2.40 7.51
N ALA A 48 4.12 3.59 7.07
CA ALA A 48 2.72 3.87 6.79
C ALA A 48 2.15 2.99 5.66
N LEU A 49 2.91 2.83 4.56
CA LEU A 49 2.52 1.95 3.45
C LEU A 49 2.41 0.48 3.88
N ASN A 50 3.37 0.00 4.68
CA ASN A 50 3.34 -1.36 5.23
C ASN A 50 2.18 -1.56 6.21
N ALA A 51 1.86 -0.56 7.03
CA ALA A 51 0.73 -0.64 7.95
C ALA A 51 -0.60 -0.69 7.16
N ALA A 52 -0.74 0.12 6.11
CA ALA A 52 -1.91 0.12 5.25
C ALA A 52 -2.10 -1.23 4.54
N THR A 53 -1.03 -1.83 4.01
CA THR A 53 -1.11 -3.14 3.35
C THR A 53 -1.26 -4.29 4.33
N ALA A 54 -0.71 -4.23 5.54
CA ALA A 54 -0.97 -5.21 6.58
C ALA A 54 -2.43 -5.18 7.06
N ALA A 55 -2.99 -3.99 7.31
CA ALA A 55 -4.40 -3.83 7.65
C ALA A 55 -5.31 -4.33 6.54
N LEU A 56 -4.95 -4.03 5.29
CA LEU A 56 -5.65 -4.55 4.14
C LEU A 56 -5.63 -6.08 4.08
N HIS A 57 -4.44 -6.68 4.24
CA HIS A 57 -4.27 -8.11 4.18
C HIS A 57 -5.15 -8.82 5.22
N ARG A 58 -5.24 -8.28 6.44
CA ARG A 58 -6.16 -8.78 7.48
C ARG A 58 -7.64 -8.69 7.06
N ARG A 59 -8.07 -7.59 6.44
CA ARG A 59 -9.45 -7.42 5.96
C ARG A 59 -9.79 -8.35 4.79
N VAL A 60 -8.86 -8.52 3.84
CA VAL A 60 -9.03 -9.43 2.69
C VAL A 60 -9.06 -10.89 3.13
N GLN A 61 -8.25 -11.28 4.11
CA GLN A 61 -8.27 -12.64 4.67
C GLN A 61 -9.42 -12.89 5.66
N GLY A 62 -10.22 -11.85 5.97
CA GLY A 62 -11.36 -11.96 6.89
C GLY A 62 -10.99 -12.12 8.36
N GLU A 63 -9.78 -11.70 8.74
CA GLU A 63 -9.30 -11.74 10.14
C GLU A 63 -9.85 -10.58 10.99
N GLU A 64 -10.28 -9.49 10.36
CA GLU A 64 -11.04 -8.41 11.00
C GLU A 64 -12.54 -8.60 10.67
N ARG A 65 -13.26 -9.31 11.56
CA ARG A 65 -14.73 -9.35 11.61
C ARG A 65 -15.26 -8.39 12.66
#